data_AF-A0A836GWA0-F1
#
_entry.id   AF-A0A836GWA0-F1
#
_cell.length_a   1.000
_cell.length_b   1.000
_cell.length_c   1.000
_cell.angle_alpha   90.00
_cell.angle_beta   90.00
_cell.angle_gamma   90.00
#
_symmetry.space_group_name_H-M   'P 1'
#
loop_
_entity.id
_entity.type
_entity.pdbx_description
1 polymer ?
#
loop_
_entity_poly.entity_id
_entity_poly.type
_entity_poly.pdbx_seq_one_letter_code
_entity_poly.pdbx_strand_id
1 'polypeptide(L)'
;MSHIMASVKKRLPLPGKKDEPSRRQQDQRWAAESPCSGQQGNRVPSDREMHALERPKRMYGETPGTDSEQHIDTPKRKPQQRRRQADSSVWLSGILSGRSYAPRPQEWDGAGLCETAKEDLLKERLYTIPRGYVYFQDDLPPVLKPVPEHGFRTALLIHIIFFGMALVFTLVAATPVPWFRGRNVKVGNVNYHRRQFTLWKATGGGYPVVLVRDINNCPLEKQFYRGIAACMVVGCVLSLISLLMATARISGRSSYGWVLLFSFLAFAWTLCGNAMSVSMYYSSRCDAPRFSNTARFDAGFALSLLAWVLQLGGLLAIALVTKLNVGPVLKHLRVTDTYYIALLCVSLLFLCVANATTVWKRRFNSPDVEVVRVTYWHTELIMRNGTNLYYGRHHYRCSAYSRRVKASIAFLIISSVTLFLAIMLAIPAFITRGCRIASLVFSIVTLVFLFVSWVTAVIVRYRNSCTGAVEGTKYQDYPGVPSGILNGLTNFPGYGVQEGLILSIVAWVTVLGATVLNFSVPWSESKV
;
A
#
# COMPACT_ATOMS: atom_id res chain seq x y z
N MET A 1 49.02 -3.12 26.76
CA MET A 1 47.68 -2.62 27.16
C MET A 1 46.70 -3.76 26.93
N SER A 2 46.52 -4.73 27.83
CA SER A 2 46.60 -4.78 29.31
C SER A 2 45.37 -4.19 30.01
N HIS A 3 44.68 -5.04 30.81
CA HIS A 3 43.57 -4.77 31.75
C HIS A 3 42.17 -4.43 31.14
N ILE A 4 41.01 -4.79 31.73
CA ILE A 4 40.69 -5.65 32.90
C ILE A 4 39.26 -6.26 32.78
N MET A 5 38.94 -7.27 33.62
CA MET A 5 37.63 -7.96 33.72
C MET A 5 36.53 -7.19 34.49
N ALA A 6 35.26 -7.44 34.15
CA ALA A 6 34.11 -7.69 35.06
C ALA A 6 32.92 -8.16 34.19
N SER A 7 32.22 -9.30 34.37
CA SER A 7 31.77 -10.06 35.55
C SER A 7 30.66 -9.38 36.36
N VAL A 8 29.39 -9.55 35.90
CA VAL A 8 28.20 -9.42 36.74
C VAL A 8 27.28 -10.63 36.49
N LYS A 9 26.81 -11.24 37.58
CA LYS A 9 26.01 -12.49 37.64
C LYS A 9 24.86 -12.28 38.64
N LYS A 10 23.76 -13.03 38.48
CA LYS A 10 22.50 -13.05 39.30
C LYS A 10 21.40 -12.13 38.73
N ARG A 11 20.10 -12.46 38.80
CA ARG A 11 19.38 -13.65 39.34
C ARG A 11 17.99 -13.77 38.67
N LEU A 12 17.47 -15.00 38.52
CA LEU A 12 16.03 -15.22 38.33
C LEU A 12 15.26 -15.09 39.66
N PRO A 13 13.96 -14.81 39.60
CA PRO A 13 12.95 -15.37 40.50
C PRO A 13 12.10 -16.44 39.80
N LEU A 14 11.78 -17.51 40.54
CA LEU A 14 10.79 -18.56 40.21
C LEU A 14 9.46 -18.27 40.96
N PRO A 15 8.36 -19.00 40.75
CA PRO A 15 7.01 -18.45 40.86
C PRO A 15 6.41 -18.46 42.27
N GLY A 16 5.56 -17.46 42.54
CA GLY A 16 4.64 -17.45 43.68
C GLY A 16 3.35 -18.20 43.36
N LYS A 17 3.20 -19.40 43.94
CA LYS A 17 1.91 -20.05 44.21
C LYS A 17 1.44 -19.61 45.60
N LYS A 18 0.15 -19.81 45.94
CA LYS A 18 -0.60 -19.48 47.20
C LYS A 18 -1.63 -18.35 47.02
N ASP A 19 -2.84 -18.38 47.57
CA ASP A 19 -3.56 -19.43 48.33
C ASP A 19 -5.09 -19.33 48.08
N GLU A 20 -5.82 -20.44 48.20
CA GLU A 20 -7.28 -20.45 48.38
C GLU A 20 -7.66 -20.05 49.81
N PRO A 21 -8.85 -19.47 50.02
CA PRO A 21 -9.63 -19.85 51.20
C PRO A 21 -11.10 -20.16 50.90
N SER A 22 -11.40 -21.46 51.00
CA SER A 22 -12.54 -22.07 51.70
C SER A 22 -13.78 -21.21 52.10
N ARG A 23 -14.93 -21.64 51.56
CA ARG A 23 -16.28 -21.74 52.19
C ARG A 23 -16.63 -20.86 53.42
N ARG A 24 -17.61 -19.96 53.20
CA ARG A 24 -18.89 -19.85 53.95
C ARG A 24 -19.95 -19.50 52.88
N GLN A 25 -21.03 -20.23 52.62
CA GLN A 25 -22.09 -20.76 53.49
C GLN A 25 -22.80 -19.66 54.30
N GLN A 26 -23.77 -19.02 53.65
CA GLN A 26 -24.80 -18.21 54.30
C GLN A 26 -26.08 -18.20 53.46
N ASP A 27 -27.08 -18.93 53.96
CA ASP A 27 -28.55 -18.72 53.93
C ASP A 27 -29.19 -18.06 52.69
N GLN A 28 -30.06 -18.78 51.97
CA GLN A 28 -31.51 -18.83 52.28
C GLN A 28 -32.16 -17.47 52.59
N ARG A 29 -32.95 -16.95 51.64
CA ARG A 29 -34.43 -16.83 51.73
C ARG A 29 -35.02 -16.05 50.55
N TRP A 30 -36.35 -16.15 50.42
CA TRP A 30 -37.24 -15.37 49.53
C TRP A 30 -37.27 -15.76 48.06
N ALA A 31 -38.07 -16.81 47.81
CA ALA A 31 -38.87 -16.88 46.60
C ALA A 31 -39.90 -15.73 46.57
N ALA A 32 -40.21 -15.26 45.37
CA ALA A 32 -41.42 -14.49 45.05
C ALA A 32 -41.75 -14.73 43.58
N GLU A 33 -42.37 -15.87 43.29
CA GLU A 33 -43.06 -16.08 42.01
C GLU A 33 -44.22 -15.09 41.91
N SER A 34 -44.33 -14.36 40.80
CA SER A 34 -45.46 -13.48 40.51
C SER A 34 -46.12 -13.91 39.20
N PRO A 35 -47.40 -14.32 39.20
CA PRO A 35 -48.09 -14.73 37.99
C PRO A 35 -48.59 -13.52 37.19
N CYS A 36 -48.34 -13.51 35.89
CA CYS A 36 -48.99 -12.55 34.98
C CYS A 36 -50.48 -12.89 34.85
N SER A 37 -51.33 -12.25 35.66
CA SER A 37 -52.78 -12.26 35.51
C SER A 37 -53.23 -11.22 34.49
N GLY A 38 -54.21 -11.57 33.65
CA GLY A 38 -54.71 -10.70 32.59
C GLY A 38 -55.65 -9.61 33.09
N GLN A 39 -55.79 -8.53 32.31
CA GLN A 39 -56.82 -7.53 32.53
C GLN A 39 -57.62 -7.30 31.23
N GLN A 40 -58.88 -7.69 31.28
CA GLN A 40 -59.85 -7.57 30.20
C GLN A 40 -60.88 -6.52 30.61
N GLY A 41 -61.09 -5.46 29.81
CA GLY A 41 -61.92 -4.31 30.19
C GLY A 41 -62.64 -3.67 29.01
N ASN A 42 -63.95 -3.91 28.92
CA ASN A 42 -64.87 -3.26 27.97
C ASN A 42 -65.63 -2.10 28.65
N ARG A 43 -65.82 -0.96 27.95
CA ARG A 43 -67.08 -0.14 27.89
C ARG A 43 -66.94 1.18 27.09
N VAL A 44 -67.34 1.15 25.81
CA VAL A 44 -68.48 1.89 25.17
C VAL A 44 -69.18 3.02 25.98
N PRO A 45 -69.78 4.10 25.40
CA PRO A 45 -69.55 4.86 24.13
C PRO A 45 -69.46 6.41 24.33
N SER A 46 -69.33 7.20 23.25
CA SER A 46 -69.86 8.58 23.20
C SER A 46 -70.13 9.04 21.75
N ASP A 47 -71.32 9.58 21.50
CA ASP A 47 -71.73 10.17 20.22
C ASP A 47 -71.32 11.64 20.09
N ARG A 48 -70.94 12.10 18.88
CA ARG A 48 -71.58 13.26 18.24
C ARG A 48 -71.20 13.52 16.77
N GLU A 49 -72.25 13.69 15.95
CA GLU A 49 -72.44 14.61 14.80
C GLU A 49 -71.24 14.91 13.88
N MET A 50 -71.21 14.44 12.62
CA MET A 50 -72.05 14.82 11.45
C MET A 50 -71.52 16.05 10.69
N HIS A 51 -71.00 15.83 9.47
CA HIS A 51 -71.23 16.71 8.33
C HIS A 51 -71.06 15.94 7.00
N ALA A 52 -71.94 16.23 6.04
CA ALA A 52 -72.04 15.51 4.77
C ALA A 52 -71.31 16.22 3.62
N LEU A 53 -70.95 15.48 2.57
CA LEU A 53 -70.93 15.97 1.18
C LEU A 53 -71.05 14.80 0.19
N GLU A 54 -71.53 15.10 -1.02
CA GLU A 54 -72.25 14.15 -1.87
C GLU A 54 -71.48 13.60 -3.10
N ARG A 55 -71.75 12.33 -3.44
CA ARG A 55 -71.92 11.75 -4.81
C ARG A 55 -70.71 11.77 -5.79
N PRO A 56 -70.78 11.06 -6.96
CA PRO A 56 -71.82 10.15 -7.47
C PRO A 56 -71.36 8.71 -7.84
N LYS A 57 -72.34 7.84 -8.09
CA LYS A 57 -72.21 6.46 -8.61
C LYS A 57 -71.90 6.39 -10.12
N ARG A 58 -71.17 5.35 -10.54
CA ARG A 58 -71.38 4.52 -11.76
C ARG A 58 -71.00 3.08 -11.36
N MET A 59 -71.86 2.07 -11.30
CA MET A 59 -72.77 1.43 -12.27
C MET A 59 -72.07 0.41 -13.20
N TYR A 60 -72.17 -0.86 -12.76
CA TYR A 60 -72.16 -2.17 -13.47
C TYR A 60 -71.22 -2.48 -14.64
N GLY A 61 -70.64 -3.69 -14.57
CA GLY A 61 -69.91 -4.33 -15.67
C GLY A 61 -69.39 -5.72 -15.29
N GLU A 62 -70.11 -6.76 -15.70
CA GLU A 62 -69.76 -8.19 -15.64
C GLU A 62 -69.65 -8.69 -17.11
N THR A 63 -68.91 -9.73 -17.50
CA THR A 63 -68.12 -10.83 -16.87
C THR A 63 -67.08 -11.28 -17.95
N PRO A 64 -66.40 -12.45 -17.93
CA PRO A 64 -65.91 -13.37 -16.88
C PRO A 64 -64.40 -13.75 -17.01
N GLY A 65 -63.90 -14.58 -16.09
CA GLY A 65 -62.97 -15.68 -16.40
C GLY A 65 -61.54 -15.36 -16.92
N THR A 66 -60.55 -15.44 -16.04
CA THR A 66 -59.20 -15.87 -16.43
C THR A 66 -58.51 -16.55 -15.24
N ASP A 67 -58.05 -17.78 -15.43
CA ASP A 67 -57.38 -18.56 -14.39
C ASP A 67 -56.04 -17.92 -14.00
N SER A 68 -56.07 -17.06 -12.99
CA SER A 68 -54.85 -16.60 -12.33
C SER A 68 -54.50 -17.59 -11.23
N GLU A 69 -53.64 -18.54 -11.58
CA GLU A 69 -52.96 -19.44 -10.66
C GLU A 69 -52.33 -18.61 -9.53
N GLN A 70 -52.98 -18.58 -8.36
CA GLN A 70 -52.53 -17.77 -7.22
C GLN A 70 -51.23 -18.36 -6.67
N HIS A 71 -50.12 -17.95 -7.27
CA HIS A 71 -48.79 -18.25 -6.77
C HIS A 71 -48.64 -17.52 -5.43
N ILE A 72 -48.85 -18.24 -4.32
CA ILE A 72 -48.81 -17.70 -2.96
C ILE A 72 -47.41 -17.16 -2.71
N ASP A 73 -47.27 -15.85 -2.91
CA ASP A 73 -46.01 -15.13 -2.91
C ASP A 73 -45.60 -14.87 -1.46
N THR A 74 -45.17 -15.95 -0.79
CA THR A 74 -44.82 -15.96 0.62
C THR A 74 -43.84 -14.83 0.94
N PRO A 75 -44.07 -14.02 1.99
CA PRO A 75 -43.31 -12.78 2.21
C PRO A 75 -41.79 -13.00 2.44
N LYS A 76 -41.34 -14.24 2.64
CA LYS A 76 -39.92 -14.64 2.72
C LYS A 76 -39.20 -14.68 1.35
N ARG A 77 -39.91 -14.79 0.21
CA ARG A 77 -39.30 -14.93 -1.13
C ARG A 77 -38.67 -13.62 -1.64
N LYS A 78 -39.39 -12.50 -1.52
CA LYS A 78 -38.92 -11.16 -1.95
C LYS A 78 -37.60 -10.71 -1.27
N PRO A 79 -37.39 -10.90 0.05
CA PRO A 79 -36.10 -10.67 0.71
C PRO A 79 -34.95 -11.54 0.16
N GLN A 80 -35.18 -12.83 -0.08
CA GLN A 80 -34.16 -13.73 -0.65
C GLN A 80 -33.78 -13.35 -2.09
N GLN A 81 -34.75 -12.95 -2.91
CA GLN A 81 -34.50 -12.52 -4.29
C GLN A 81 -33.71 -11.20 -4.34
N ARG A 82 -34.02 -10.24 -3.44
CA ARG A 82 -33.22 -9.02 -3.25
C ARG A 82 -31.80 -9.30 -2.74
N ARG A 83 -31.58 -10.29 -1.86
CA ARG A 83 -30.23 -10.76 -1.49
C ARG A 83 -29.46 -11.23 -2.73
N ARG A 84 -30.05 -12.14 -3.54
CA ARG A 84 -29.40 -12.69 -4.74
C ARG A 84 -29.08 -11.62 -5.82
N GLN A 85 -29.90 -10.58 -5.97
CA GLN A 85 -29.61 -9.47 -6.89
C GLN A 85 -28.56 -8.49 -6.35
N ALA A 86 -28.44 -8.33 -5.02
CA ALA A 86 -27.37 -7.55 -4.41
C ALA A 86 -26.01 -8.28 -4.48
N ASP A 87 -26.01 -9.62 -4.44
CA ASP A 87 -24.79 -10.43 -4.52
C ASP A 87 -24.04 -10.33 -5.87
N SER A 88 -24.75 -9.97 -6.96
CA SER A 88 -24.19 -9.98 -8.32
C SER A 88 -23.71 -8.61 -8.84
N SER A 89 -24.14 -7.48 -8.27
CA SER A 89 -24.05 -6.16 -8.93
C SER A 89 -23.32 -5.05 -8.16
N VAL A 90 -22.90 -5.27 -6.91
CA VAL A 90 -22.53 -4.19 -5.97
C VAL A 90 -21.00 -4.00 -5.78
N TRP A 91 -20.17 -4.75 -6.51
CA TRP A 91 -18.73 -4.92 -6.21
C TRP A 91 -17.89 -3.63 -6.24
N LEU A 92 -17.96 -2.84 -7.32
CA LEU A 92 -17.22 -1.57 -7.43
C LEU A 92 -17.96 -0.40 -6.76
N SER A 93 -19.30 -0.43 -6.78
CA SER A 93 -20.12 0.64 -6.19
C SER A 93 -20.00 0.69 -4.68
N GLY A 94 -19.83 -0.44 -3.97
CA GLY A 94 -19.63 -0.46 -2.52
C GLY A 94 -18.36 0.27 -2.06
N ILE A 95 -17.27 0.16 -2.83
CA ILE A 95 -15.99 0.83 -2.54
C ILE A 95 -16.07 2.34 -2.84
N LEU A 96 -16.68 2.71 -3.97
CA LEU A 96 -16.76 4.12 -4.41
C LEU A 96 -17.89 4.92 -3.73
N SER A 97 -18.97 4.29 -3.27
CA SER A 97 -20.11 4.96 -2.64
C SER A 97 -20.12 4.92 -1.10
N GLY A 98 -19.15 4.25 -0.47
CA GLY A 98 -19.12 4.04 0.99
C GLY A 98 -20.26 3.15 1.54
N ARG A 99 -21.09 2.57 0.66
CA ARG A 99 -22.13 1.59 0.99
C ARG A 99 -21.50 0.21 1.14
N SER A 100 -20.79 0.01 2.24
CA SER A 100 -20.28 -1.30 2.66
C SER A 100 -21.39 -2.35 2.72
N TYR A 101 -21.07 -3.57 2.29
CA TYR A 101 -21.94 -4.75 2.15
C TYR A 101 -22.47 -5.32 3.49
N ALA A 102 -23.13 -4.49 4.29
CA ALA A 102 -23.94 -4.93 5.42
C ALA A 102 -25.37 -5.17 4.87
N PRO A 103 -25.80 -6.43 4.65
CA PRO A 103 -27.19 -6.68 4.27
C PRO A 103 -28.10 -6.13 5.37
N ARG A 104 -29.08 -5.28 5.03
CA ARG A 104 -29.95 -4.68 6.06
C ARG A 104 -30.46 -5.76 7.01
N PRO A 105 -30.31 -5.60 8.34
CA PRO A 105 -30.85 -6.56 9.28
C PRO A 105 -32.35 -6.67 9.08
N GLN A 106 -32.88 -7.84 9.36
CA GLN A 106 -34.31 -8.06 9.34
C GLN A 106 -34.89 -7.40 10.59
N GLU A 107 -35.71 -6.36 10.42
CA GLU A 107 -36.51 -5.83 11.52
C GLU A 107 -37.36 -6.97 12.10
N TRP A 108 -37.37 -7.07 13.42
CA TRP A 108 -38.00 -8.16 14.15
C TRP A 108 -39.17 -7.61 14.94
N ASP A 109 -40.37 -8.17 14.74
CA ASP A 109 -41.57 -7.75 15.46
C ASP A 109 -41.41 -8.08 16.94
N GLY A 110 -41.11 -7.04 17.74
CA GLY A 110 -40.66 -7.19 19.13
C GLY A 110 -41.71 -7.67 20.14
N ALA A 111 -42.91 -8.06 19.69
CA ALA A 111 -44.12 -8.20 20.50
C ALA A 111 -44.17 -9.43 21.44
N GLY A 112 -43.24 -10.38 21.34
CA GLY A 112 -43.39 -11.72 21.95
C GLY A 112 -42.54 -12.06 23.19
N LEU A 113 -41.67 -11.18 23.69
CA LEU A 113 -40.72 -11.51 24.77
C LEU A 113 -40.61 -10.41 25.84
N CYS A 114 -40.59 -10.83 27.10
CA CYS A 114 -40.51 -9.98 28.31
C CYS A 114 -39.18 -9.22 28.41
N GLU A 115 -39.20 -7.98 28.90
CA GLU A 115 -38.14 -6.98 28.66
C GLU A 115 -36.77 -7.30 29.29
N THR A 116 -36.73 -7.78 30.53
CA THR A 116 -35.47 -7.98 31.27
C THR A 116 -34.67 -9.19 30.79
N ALA A 117 -35.32 -10.34 30.61
CA ALA A 117 -34.69 -11.54 30.03
C ALA A 117 -34.30 -11.34 28.55
N LYS A 118 -34.93 -10.37 27.87
CA LYS A 118 -34.55 -9.94 26.51
C LYS A 118 -33.14 -9.37 26.51
N GLU A 119 -32.86 -8.35 27.32
CA GLU A 119 -31.63 -7.55 27.16
C GLU A 119 -30.34 -8.36 27.33
N ASP A 120 -30.27 -9.26 28.31
CA ASP A 120 -29.02 -9.98 28.60
C ASP A 120 -28.76 -11.11 27.60
N LEU A 121 -29.79 -11.88 27.20
CA LEU A 121 -29.67 -12.85 26.10
C LEU A 121 -29.43 -12.18 24.74
N LEU A 122 -29.94 -10.96 24.54
CA LEU A 122 -29.64 -10.14 23.37
C LEU A 122 -28.17 -9.67 23.41
N LYS A 123 -27.65 -9.20 24.54
CA LYS A 123 -26.23 -8.81 24.67
C LYS A 123 -25.27 -9.98 24.43
N GLU A 124 -25.61 -11.20 24.87
CA GLU A 124 -24.78 -12.39 24.63
C GLU A 124 -24.82 -12.89 23.18
N ARG A 125 -25.96 -12.80 22.48
CA ARG A 125 -26.11 -13.36 21.13
C ARG A 125 -25.92 -12.37 19.98
N LEU A 126 -25.84 -11.07 20.25
CA LEU A 126 -25.81 -10.06 19.20
C LEU A 126 -24.43 -9.43 19.00
N TYR A 127 -23.94 -9.53 17.77
CA TYR A 127 -22.78 -8.79 17.31
C TYR A 127 -23.22 -7.45 16.71
N THR A 128 -22.99 -6.36 17.45
CA THR A 128 -23.28 -5.00 17.00
C THR A 128 -22.21 -4.50 16.01
N ILE A 129 -22.58 -4.38 14.74
CA ILE A 129 -21.77 -3.65 13.76
C ILE A 129 -22.03 -2.14 13.95
N PRO A 130 -20.99 -1.28 14.04
CA PRO A 130 -21.08 0.12 14.49
C PRO A 130 -21.69 1.09 13.46
N ARG A 131 -22.62 0.61 12.63
CA ARG A 131 -23.65 1.42 11.96
C ARG A 131 -25.03 1.22 12.62
N GLY A 132 -25.06 0.74 13.86
CA GLY A 132 -26.29 0.35 14.57
C GLY A 132 -26.93 -0.94 14.06
N TYR A 133 -26.25 -1.70 13.21
CA TYR A 133 -26.78 -2.96 12.68
C TYR A 133 -26.40 -4.12 13.59
N VAL A 134 -27.44 -4.77 14.09
CA VAL A 134 -27.35 -5.85 15.07
C VAL A 134 -27.56 -7.17 14.35
N TYR A 135 -26.62 -8.11 14.48
CA TYR A 135 -26.70 -9.45 13.88
C TYR A 135 -26.61 -10.51 14.97
N PHE A 136 -27.41 -11.57 14.88
CA PHE A 136 -27.17 -12.77 15.68
C PHE A 136 -25.83 -13.39 15.33
N GLN A 137 -25.10 -13.87 16.34
CA GLN A 137 -23.74 -14.41 16.18
C GLN A 137 -23.65 -15.53 15.13
N ASP A 138 -24.71 -16.33 15.03
CA ASP A 138 -24.87 -17.43 14.08
C ASP A 138 -25.08 -16.96 12.63
N ASP A 139 -25.71 -15.80 12.44
CA ASP A 139 -26.05 -15.19 11.15
C ASP A 139 -24.95 -14.28 10.57
N LEU A 140 -23.78 -14.16 11.23
CA LEU A 140 -22.70 -13.33 10.69
C LEU A 140 -22.21 -13.87 9.34
N PRO A 141 -22.03 -13.01 8.32
CA PRO A 141 -21.32 -13.37 7.12
C PRO A 141 -19.94 -13.97 7.46
N PRO A 142 -19.48 -15.08 6.86
CA PRO A 142 -18.24 -15.76 7.24
C PRO A 142 -16.97 -14.87 7.23
N VAL A 143 -16.96 -13.81 6.43
CA VAL A 143 -15.93 -12.75 6.41
C VAL A 143 -15.82 -12.01 7.75
N LEU A 144 -16.96 -11.78 8.43
CA LEU A 144 -17.12 -11.00 9.65
C LEU A 144 -17.01 -11.84 10.93
N LYS A 145 -17.23 -13.16 10.86
CA LYS A 145 -17.09 -14.05 12.02
C LYS A 145 -15.72 -13.88 12.69
N PRO A 146 -15.62 -13.89 14.04
CA PRO A 146 -14.36 -13.65 14.73
C PRO A 146 -13.32 -14.72 14.37
N VAL A 147 -13.66 -15.99 14.55
CA VAL A 147 -12.86 -17.15 14.13
C VAL A 147 -13.26 -17.58 12.72
N PRO A 148 -12.33 -17.86 11.79
CA PRO A 148 -12.66 -18.28 10.43
C PRO A 148 -13.09 -19.75 10.36
N GLU A 149 -14.16 -20.00 9.62
CA GLU A 149 -14.78 -21.33 9.44
C GLU A 149 -14.58 -21.88 8.02
N HIS A 150 -14.59 -23.21 7.88
CA HIS A 150 -14.57 -23.93 6.59
C HIS A 150 -13.56 -23.34 5.57
N GLY A 151 -14.01 -22.98 4.36
CA GLY A 151 -13.15 -22.48 3.28
C GLY A 151 -12.37 -21.21 3.63
N PHE A 152 -12.85 -20.38 4.56
CA PHE A 152 -12.14 -19.20 5.05
C PHE A 152 -10.91 -19.57 5.88
N ARG A 153 -10.98 -20.68 6.63
CA ARG A 153 -9.84 -21.26 7.35
C ARG A 153 -8.88 -21.95 6.40
N THR A 154 -9.38 -22.72 5.43
CA THR A 154 -8.56 -23.41 4.43
C THR A 154 -7.76 -22.43 3.57
N ALA A 155 -8.38 -21.36 3.06
CA ALA A 155 -7.69 -20.32 2.30
C ALA A 155 -6.61 -19.59 3.13
N LEU A 156 -6.86 -19.40 4.42
CA LEU A 156 -5.89 -18.78 5.35
C LEU A 156 -4.70 -19.70 5.64
N LEU A 157 -4.91 -21.03 5.73
CA LEU A 157 -3.83 -22.00 5.83
C LEU A 157 -3.00 -22.08 4.54
N ILE A 158 -3.64 -22.11 3.36
CA ILE A 158 -2.96 -22.04 2.06
C ILE A 158 -2.12 -20.76 1.97
N HIS A 159 -2.70 -19.62 2.36
CA HIS A 159 -2.00 -18.34 2.42
C HIS A 159 -0.75 -18.41 3.29
N ILE A 160 -0.85 -18.93 4.52
CA ILE A 160 0.27 -19.05 5.46
C ILE A 160 1.38 -19.96 4.91
N ILE A 161 1.03 -21.10 4.30
CA ILE A 161 2.00 -22.01 3.69
C ILE A 161 2.72 -21.32 2.52
N PHE A 162 1.98 -20.68 1.61
CA PHE A 162 2.54 -20.05 0.41
C PHE A 162 3.39 -18.82 0.75
N PHE A 163 2.92 -17.93 1.64
CA PHE A 163 3.71 -16.80 2.11
C PHE A 163 4.90 -17.22 2.97
N GLY A 164 4.81 -18.33 3.71
CA GLY A 164 5.93 -18.90 4.48
C GLY A 164 7.06 -19.35 3.55
N MET A 165 6.75 -20.15 2.52
CA MET A 165 7.71 -20.55 1.50
C MET A 165 8.26 -19.35 0.72
N ALA A 166 7.41 -18.40 0.33
CA ALA A 166 7.83 -17.20 -0.37
C ALA A 166 8.74 -16.30 0.48
N LEU A 167 8.49 -16.19 1.79
CA LEU A 167 9.36 -15.47 2.72
C LEU A 167 10.75 -16.10 2.75
N VAL A 168 10.85 -17.43 2.84
CA VAL A 168 12.13 -18.14 2.82
C VAL A 168 12.86 -17.92 1.49
N PHE A 169 12.18 -18.07 0.35
CA PHE A 169 12.80 -17.85 -0.96
C PHE A 169 13.23 -16.39 -1.18
N THR A 170 12.43 -15.41 -0.74
CA THR A 170 12.78 -13.98 -0.81
C THR A 170 13.98 -13.67 0.10
N LEU A 171 14.02 -14.25 1.30
CA LEU A 171 15.13 -14.10 2.24
C LEU A 171 16.42 -14.65 1.63
N VAL A 172 16.39 -15.89 1.12
CA VAL A 172 17.53 -16.54 0.46
C VAL A 172 17.99 -15.74 -0.75
N ALA A 173 17.07 -15.26 -1.59
CA ALA A 173 17.39 -14.38 -2.71
C ALA A 173 18.01 -13.04 -2.27
N ALA A 174 17.61 -12.48 -1.13
CA ALA A 174 18.20 -11.28 -0.55
C ALA A 174 19.57 -11.51 0.11
N THR A 175 19.98 -12.77 0.38
CA THR A 175 21.32 -13.12 0.91
C THR A 175 22.37 -13.18 -0.23
N PRO A 176 23.65 -13.61 -0.04
CA PRO A 176 24.67 -13.55 -1.10
C PRO A 176 24.56 -14.68 -2.13
N VAL A 177 23.34 -15.06 -2.53
CA VAL A 177 23.07 -15.96 -3.66
C VAL A 177 23.28 -15.19 -4.97
N PRO A 178 23.91 -15.77 -6.01
CA PRO A 178 24.07 -15.11 -7.30
C PRO A 178 22.72 -14.89 -7.99
N TRP A 179 22.45 -13.63 -8.37
CA TRP A 179 21.31 -13.25 -9.22
C TRP A 179 21.64 -13.36 -10.70
N PHE A 180 22.89 -13.04 -11.03
CA PHE A 180 23.43 -13.24 -12.37
C PHE A 180 24.74 -14.01 -12.29
N ARG A 181 25.00 -14.84 -13.30
CA ARG A 181 26.24 -15.61 -13.45
C ARG A 181 26.82 -15.39 -14.82
N GLY A 182 28.08 -15.01 -14.85
CA GLY A 182 28.81 -14.70 -16.07
C GLY A 182 28.92 -15.92 -16.98
N ARG A 183 28.68 -15.69 -18.28
CA ARG A 183 28.85 -16.67 -19.35
C ARG A 183 30.34 -16.85 -19.65
N ASN A 184 30.70 -17.91 -20.38
CA ASN A 184 32.04 -18.09 -20.91
C ASN A 184 32.26 -17.16 -22.13
N VAL A 185 32.34 -15.86 -21.88
CA VAL A 185 32.50 -14.82 -22.90
C VAL A 185 33.58 -13.84 -22.43
N LYS A 186 34.52 -13.55 -23.33
CA LYS A 186 35.54 -12.50 -23.16
C LYS A 186 35.09 -11.25 -23.93
N VAL A 187 35.04 -10.11 -23.25
CA VAL A 187 34.74 -8.81 -23.88
C VAL A 187 35.86 -7.84 -23.50
N GLY A 188 36.60 -7.38 -24.51
CA GLY A 188 37.88 -6.70 -24.31
C GLY A 188 38.84 -7.56 -23.48
N ASN A 189 39.43 -6.97 -22.43
CA ASN A 189 40.36 -7.65 -21.54
C ASN A 189 39.69 -8.37 -20.34
N VAL A 190 38.35 -8.44 -20.31
CA VAL A 190 37.60 -9.05 -19.20
C VAL A 190 36.94 -10.36 -19.61
N ASN A 191 37.26 -11.45 -18.90
CA ASN A 191 36.58 -12.73 -19.02
C ASN A 191 35.47 -12.84 -17.96
N TYR A 192 34.22 -13.05 -18.40
CA TYR A 192 33.08 -13.17 -17.48
C TYR A 192 32.89 -14.58 -16.94
N HIS A 193 33.65 -15.57 -17.41
CA HIS A 193 33.52 -16.97 -16.98
C HIS A 193 33.64 -17.14 -15.46
N ARG A 194 32.66 -17.83 -14.85
CA ARG A 194 32.55 -18.05 -13.39
C ARG A 194 32.48 -16.77 -12.53
N ARG A 195 32.29 -15.59 -13.12
CA ARG A 195 31.94 -14.38 -12.36
C ARG A 195 30.52 -14.52 -11.81
N GLN A 196 30.32 -14.23 -10.53
CA GLN A 196 29.03 -14.27 -9.85
C GLN A 196 28.65 -12.85 -9.43
N PHE A 197 27.39 -12.48 -9.64
CA PHE A 197 26.84 -11.17 -9.32
C PHE A 197 25.68 -11.35 -8.34
N THR A 198 25.93 -11.04 -7.07
CA THR A 198 24.91 -10.96 -6.01
C THR A 198 24.40 -9.53 -5.90
N LEU A 199 23.31 -9.28 -5.15
CA LEU A 199 22.80 -7.92 -4.91
C LEU A 199 23.78 -7.00 -4.16
N TRP A 200 24.79 -7.57 -3.50
CA TRP A 200 25.70 -6.85 -2.61
C TRP A 200 27.14 -6.77 -3.13
N LYS A 201 27.56 -7.74 -3.96
CA LYS A 201 28.93 -7.86 -4.49
C LYS A 201 29.02 -8.71 -5.75
N ALA A 202 30.03 -8.43 -6.56
CA ALA A 202 30.51 -9.29 -7.64
C ALA A 202 31.81 -10.02 -7.22
N THR A 203 31.85 -11.34 -7.43
CA THR A 203 32.91 -12.25 -6.96
C THR A 203 33.28 -13.30 -8.01
N GLY A 204 34.44 -13.94 -7.88
CA GLY A 204 34.85 -15.06 -8.74
C GLY A 204 35.43 -14.64 -10.11
N GLY A 205 35.64 -15.62 -10.99
CA GLY A 205 36.19 -15.42 -12.34
C GLY A 205 37.65 -14.94 -12.41
N GLY A 206 38.42 -15.00 -11.30
CA GLY A 206 39.80 -14.49 -11.24
C GLY A 206 39.93 -12.98 -11.02
N TYR A 207 38.82 -12.25 -10.92
CA TYR A 207 38.82 -10.79 -10.71
C TYR A 207 38.60 -10.43 -9.22
N PRO A 208 39.12 -9.29 -8.74
CA PRO A 208 38.94 -8.84 -7.36
C PRO A 208 37.45 -8.71 -6.99
N VAL A 209 37.15 -8.78 -5.70
CA VAL A 209 35.78 -8.61 -5.18
C VAL A 209 35.38 -7.14 -5.33
N VAL A 210 34.25 -6.89 -5.99
CA VAL A 210 33.69 -5.53 -6.12
C VAL A 210 32.41 -5.48 -5.32
N LEU A 211 32.37 -4.70 -4.25
CA LEU A 211 31.14 -4.46 -3.49
C LEU A 211 30.28 -3.43 -4.24
N VAL A 212 28.97 -3.64 -4.28
CA VAL A 212 28.01 -2.73 -4.95
C VAL A 212 28.08 -1.31 -4.36
N ARG A 213 28.40 -1.18 -3.07
CA ARG A 213 28.60 0.13 -2.44
C ARG A 213 29.79 0.91 -3.00
N ASP A 214 30.79 0.23 -3.55
CA ASP A 214 32.07 0.81 -3.98
C ASP A 214 32.13 1.03 -5.51
N ILE A 215 31.09 0.64 -6.25
CA ILE A 215 30.90 1.00 -7.66
C ILE A 215 30.74 2.52 -7.76
N ASN A 216 31.75 3.21 -8.29
CA ASN A 216 31.70 4.68 -8.46
C ASN A 216 31.57 5.08 -9.94
N ASN A 217 32.03 4.24 -10.86
CA ASN A 217 32.13 4.55 -12.28
C ASN A 217 30.78 4.39 -13.02
N CYS A 218 29.87 3.53 -12.53
CA CYS A 218 28.54 3.36 -13.11
C CYS A 218 27.43 3.56 -12.05
N PRO A 219 26.95 4.80 -11.84
CA PRO A 219 25.96 5.10 -10.81
C PRO A 219 24.59 4.44 -11.10
N LEU A 220 24.23 4.27 -12.37
CA LEU A 220 22.99 3.62 -12.79
C LEU A 220 22.97 2.15 -12.37
N GLU A 221 24.06 1.40 -12.61
CA GLU A 221 24.18 -0.01 -12.18
C GLU A 221 24.06 -0.15 -10.66
N LYS A 222 24.72 0.73 -9.90
CA LYS A 222 24.65 0.79 -8.44
C LYS A 222 23.25 1.13 -7.93
N GLN A 223 22.50 1.97 -8.64
CA GLN A 223 21.10 2.26 -8.33
C GLN A 223 20.21 1.04 -8.54
N PHE A 224 20.36 0.31 -9.66
CA PHE A 224 19.60 -0.92 -9.90
C PHE A 224 19.84 -1.98 -8.81
N TYR A 225 21.09 -2.31 -8.49
CA TYR A 225 21.37 -3.28 -7.42
C TYR A 225 20.78 -2.88 -6.07
N ARG A 226 20.92 -1.61 -5.68
CA ARG A 226 20.36 -1.08 -4.43
C ARG A 226 18.83 -1.06 -4.44
N GLY A 227 18.21 -0.75 -5.57
CA GLY A 227 16.77 -0.78 -5.76
C GLY A 227 16.22 -2.19 -5.61
N ILE A 228 16.78 -3.16 -6.32
CA ILE A 228 16.41 -4.59 -6.23
C ILE A 228 16.56 -5.09 -4.78
N ALA A 229 17.70 -4.79 -4.14
CA ALA A 229 17.95 -5.16 -2.74
C ALA A 229 16.92 -4.55 -1.77
N ALA A 230 16.62 -3.26 -1.89
CA ALA A 230 15.62 -2.59 -1.06
C ALA A 230 14.22 -3.18 -1.28
N CYS A 231 13.82 -3.39 -2.53
CA CYS A 231 12.55 -4.03 -2.88
C CYS A 231 12.40 -5.43 -2.26
N MET A 232 13.45 -6.25 -2.33
CA MET A 232 13.45 -7.61 -1.76
C MET A 232 13.39 -7.60 -0.23
N VAL A 233 14.16 -6.73 0.43
CA VAL A 233 14.12 -6.56 1.91
C VAL A 233 12.75 -6.09 2.38
N VAL A 234 12.17 -5.07 1.73
CA VAL A 234 10.83 -4.55 2.05
C VAL A 234 9.75 -5.61 1.80
N GLY A 235 9.81 -6.33 0.68
CA GLY A 235 8.93 -7.46 0.38
C GLY A 235 9.01 -8.58 1.42
N CYS A 236 10.21 -8.89 1.92
CA CYS A 236 10.42 -9.82 3.04
C CYS A 236 9.71 -9.36 4.33
N VAL A 237 9.94 -8.11 4.76
CA VAL A 237 9.34 -7.57 5.99
C VAL A 237 7.80 -7.54 5.89
N LEU A 238 7.26 -7.13 4.75
CA LEU A 238 5.81 -7.11 4.51
C LEU A 238 5.21 -8.53 4.45
N SER A 239 5.93 -9.51 3.91
CA SER A 239 5.52 -10.92 3.92
C SER A 239 5.44 -11.46 5.35
N LEU A 240 6.43 -11.13 6.19
CA LEU A 240 6.43 -11.50 7.61
C LEU A 240 5.26 -10.86 8.37
N ILE A 241 4.99 -9.56 8.15
CA ILE A 241 3.83 -8.88 8.75
C ILE A 241 2.53 -9.54 8.28
N SER A 242 2.39 -9.88 7.00
CA SER A 242 1.20 -10.59 6.49
C SER A 242 1.00 -11.94 7.18
N LEU A 243 2.07 -12.73 7.37
CA LEU A 243 2.03 -14.01 8.07
C LEU A 243 1.61 -13.87 9.55
N LEU A 244 2.10 -12.84 10.24
CA LEU A 244 1.69 -12.54 11.61
C LEU A 244 0.21 -12.15 11.66
N MET A 245 -0.25 -11.30 10.75
CA MET A 245 -1.67 -10.90 10.66
C MET A 245 -2.59 -12.06 10.26
N ALA A 246 -2.11 -13.00 9.43
CA ALA A 246 -2.84 -14.21 9.04
C ALA A 246 -2.92 -15.22 10.19
N THR A 247 -1.82 -15.46 10.90
CA THR A 247 -1.81 -16.32 12.09
C THR A 247 -2.72 -15.75 13.19
N ALA A 248 -2.65 -14.44 13.43
CA ALA A 248 -3.56 -13.75 14.35
C ALA A 248 -5.02 -13.82 13.89
N ARG A 249 -5.30 -13.95 12.58
CA ARG A 249 -6.65 -14.12 12.04
C ARG A 249 -7.21 -15.52 12.33
N ILE A 250 -6.39 -16.57 12.42
CA ILE A 250 -6.85 -17.91 12.88
C ILE A 250 -7.45 -17.80 14.29
N SER A 251 -6.76 -17.10 15.19
CA SER A 251 -7.21 -16.86 16.57
C SER A 251 -8.27 -15.75 16.71
N GLY A 252 -8.79 -15.22 15.60
CA GLY A 252 -9.79 -14.14 15.58
C GLY A 252 -9.33 -12.76 16.08
N ARG A 253 -8.02 -12.56 16.27
CA ARG A 253 -7.42 -11.30 16.77
C ARG A 253 -7.03 -10.30 15.67
N SER A 254 -7.33 -10.61 14.41
CA SER A 254 -6.98 -9.83 13.22
C SER A 254 -8.14 -9.86 12.22
N SER A 255 -8.03 -9.09 11.13
CA SER A 255 -9.02 -8.98 10.07
C SER A 255 -8.44 -9.36 8.71
N TYR A 256 -9.29 -9.83 7.80
CA TYR A 256 -8.89 -10.19 6.44
C TYR A 256 -8.32 -9.01 5.62
N GLY A 257 -8.76 -7.78 5.89
CA GLY A 257 -8.25 -6.61 5.18
C GLY A 257 -6.79 -6.29 5.49
N TRP A 258 -6.34 -6.51 6.72
CA TRP A 258 -4.92 -6.38 7.06
C TRP A 258 -4.06 -7.42 6.35
N VAL A 259 -4.52 -8.66 6.33
CA VAL A 259 -3.85 -9.75 5.59
C VAL A 259 -3.75 -9.38 4.10
N LEU A 260 -4.87 -9.02 3.45
CA LEU A 260 -4.89 -8.61 2.04
C LEU A 260 -3.96 -7.42 1.75
N LEU A 261 -3.96 -6.38 2.59
CA LEU A 261 -3.13 -5.19 2.41
C LEU A 261 -1.64 -5.54 2.44
N PHE A 262 -1.16 -6.20 3.50
CA PHE A 262 0.26 -6.54 3.61
C PHE A 262 0.68 -7.61 2.60
N SER A 263 -0.22 -8.53 2.24
CA SER A 263 -0.02 -9.50 1.14
C SER A 263 0.23 -8.80 -0.19
N PHE A 264 -0.65 -7.85 -0.55
CA PHE A 264 -0.57 -7.10 -1.80
C PHE A 264 0.69 -6.23 -1.84
N LEU A 265 1.01 -5.54 -0.75
CA LEU A 265 2.23 -4.72 -0.67
C LEU A 265 3.49 -5.60 -0.81
N ALA A 266 3.55 -6.76 -0.15
CA ALA A 266 4.66 -7.70 -0.29
C ALA A 266 4.84 -8.17 -1.74
N PHE A 267 3.76 -8.62 -2.38
CA PHE A 267 3.70 -9.00 -3.79
C PHE A 267 4.13 -7.88 -4.74
N ALA A 268 3.69 -6.64 -4.48
CA ALA A 268 4.05 -5.49 -5.31
C ALA A 268 5.55 -5.15 -5.20
N TRP A 269 6.13 -5.18 -3.99
CA TRP A 269 7.55 -4.90 -3.79
C TRP A 269 8.46 -5.99 -4.37
N THR A 270 8.12 -7.27 -4.25
CA THR A 270 8.87 -8.35 -4.93
C THR A 270 8.74 -8.27 -6.45
N LEU A 271 7.56 -7.94 -6.98
CA LEU A 271 7.37 -7.66 -8.41
C LEU A 271 8.27 -6.52 -8.90
N CYS A 272 8.33 -5.40 -8.16
CA CYS A 272 9.21 -4.29 -8.49
C CYS A 272 10.69 -4.70 -8.53
N GLY A 273 11.16 -5.48 -7.55
CA GLY A 273 12.55 -5.98 -7.54
C GLY A 273 12.84 -6.93 -8.70
N ASN A 274 11.91 -7.83 -9.02
CA ASN A 274 12.01 -8.72 -10.19
C ASN A 274 12.05 -7.90 -11.50
N ALA A 275 11.13 -6.95 -11.69
CA ALA A 275 11.08 -6.07 -12.85
C ALA A 275 12.35 -5.21 -13.01
N MET A 276 12.88 -4.65 -11.91
CA MET A 276 14.15 -3.93 -11.92
C MET A 276 15.33 -4.83 -12.33
N SER A 277 15.36 -6.09 -11.87
CA SER A 277 16.42 -7.02 -12.25
C SER A 277 16.38 -7.42 -13.74
N VAL A 278 15.18 -7.55 -14.33
CA VAL A 278 15.00 -7.77 -15.77
C VAL A 278 15.37 -6.52 -16.57
N SER A 279 14.96 -5.33 -16.12
CA SER A 279 15.37 -4.05 -16.73
C SER A 279 16.90 -3.91 -16.73
N MET A 280 17.54 -4.18 -15.60
CA MET A 280 19.01 -4.17 -15.45
C MET A 280 19.71 -5.20 -16.34
N TYR A 281 19.10 -6.36 -16.59
CA TYR A 281 19.67 -7.40 -17.44
C TYR A 281 19.81 -6.95 -18.92
N TYR A 282 18.84 -6.19 -19.41
CA TYR A 282 18.82 -5.67 -20.78
C TYR A 282 19.36 -4.24 -20.94
N SER A 283 19.51 -3.48 -19.85
CA SER A 283 20.03 -2.11 -19.89
C SER A 283 21.53 -2.04 -20.19
N SER A 284 21.98 -0.90 -20.72
CA SER A 284 23.39 -0.59 -20.94
C SER A 284 24.11 -0.34 -19.60
N ARG A 285 25.35 -0.85 -19.48
CA ARG A 285 26.10 -0.83 -18.21
C ARG A 285 27.33 0.09 -18.26
N CYS A 286 27.12 1.34 -18.67
CA CYS A 286 28.21 2.29 -18.87
C CYS A 286 29.29 1.69 -19.80
N ASP A 287 30.56 1.70 -19.42
CA ASP A 287 31.67 1.11 -20.19
C ASP A 287 31.69 -0.43 -20.22
N ALA A 288 30.72 -1.10 -19.58
CA ALA A 288 30.58 -2.55 -19.58
C ALA A 288 29.45 -3.02 -20.53
N PRO A 289 29.62 -4.18 -21.18
CA PRO A 289 28.56 -4.80 -21.98
C PRO A 289 27.33 -5.16 -21.14
N ARG A 290 26.16 -5.14 -21.79
CA ARG A 290 24.86 -5.56 -21.22
C ARG A 290 24.95 -6.95 -20.58
N PHE A 291 24.26 -7.16 -19.47
CA PHE A 291 24.22 -8.47 -18.81
C PHE A 291 23.62 -9.56 -19.69
N SER A 292 22.69 -9.23 -20.60
CA SER A 292 22.17 -10.14 -21.62
C SER A 292 23.27 -10.85 -22.44
N ASN A 293 24.42 -10.18 -22.63
CA ASN A 293 25.51 -10.66 -23.47
C ASN A 293 26.60 -11.36 -22.65
N THR A 294 26.83 -10.93 -21.41
CA THR A 294 27.95 -11.41 -20.57
C THR A 294 27.53 -12.28 -19.38
N ALA A 295 26.25 -12.33 -19.03
CA ALA A 295 25.72 -13.12 -17.94
C ALA A 295 24.39 -13.80 -18.31
N ARG A 296 23.92 -14.67 -17.43
CA ARG A 296 22.57 -15.22 -17.41
C ARG A 296 21.98 -15.02 -16.03
N PHE A 297 20.65 -15.01 -15.92
CA PHE A 297 20.00 -15.15 -14.62
C PHE A 297 20.45 -16.45 -13.93
N ASP A 298 20.55 -16.41 -12.60
CA ASP A 298 20.96 -17.53 -11.75
C ASP A 298 20.00 -17.67 -10.56
N ALA A 299 20.28 -18.60 -9.65
CA ALA A 299 19.40 -19.04 -8.56
C ALA A 299 18.69 -17.90 -7.78
N GLY A 300 19.36 -16.77 -7.51
CA GLY A 300 18.77 -15.65 -6.77
C GLY A 300 17.53 -15.05 -7.45
N PHE A 301 17.57 -14.87 -8.76
CA PHE A 301 16.43 -14.40 -9.55
C PHE A 301 15.33 -15.46 -9.69
N ALA A 302 15.72 -16.73 -9.85
CA ALA A 302 14.74 -17.82 -9.92
C ALA A 302 13.96 -17.97 -8.61
N LEU A 303 14.64 -17.85 -7.46
CA LEU A 303 14.02 -17.89 -6.14
C LEU A 303 13.10 -16.68 -5.88
N SER A 304 13.50 -15.46 -6.26
CA SER A 304 12.63 -14.29 -6.11
C SER A 304 11.42 -14.30 -7.05
N LEU A 305 11.53 -14.94 -8.22
CA LEU A 305 10.41 -15.16 -9.12
C LEU A 305 9.44 -16.23 -8.57
N LEU A 306 9.95 -17.35 -8.06
CA LEU A 306 9.13 -18.38 -7.40
C LEU A 306 8.43 -17.84 -6.15
N ALA A 307 9.13 -17.03 -5.34
CA ALA A 307 8.54 -16.34 -4.19
C ALA A 307 7.36 -15.44 -4.60
N TRP A 308 7.52 -14.69 -5.69
CA TRP A 308 6.48 -13.82 -6.23
C TRP A 308 5.26 -14.61 -6.73
N VAL A 309 5.45 -15.76 -7.41
CA VAL A 309 4.34 -16.65 -7.81
C VAL A 309 3.60 -17.20 -6.58
N LEU A 310 4.32 -17.61 -5.54
CA LEU A 310 3.73 -18.10 -4.29
C LEU A 310 2.97 -16.99 -3.53
N GLN A 311 3.51 -15.77 -3.49
CA GLN A 311 2.81 -14.59 -2.95
C GLN A 311 1.52 -14.31 -3.74
N LEU A 312 1.54 -14.42 -5.07
CA LEU A 312 0.33 -14.28 -5.88
C LEU A 312 -0.71 -15.36 -5.55
N GLY A 313 -0.31 -16.63 -5.48
CA GLY A 313 -1.22 -17.73 -5.11
C GLY A 313 -1.83 -17.56 -3.71
N GLY A 314 -1.01 -17.18 -2.72
CA GLY A 314 -1.48 -16.91 -1.36
C GLY A 314 -2.38 -15.68 -1.25
N LEU A 315 -2.12 -14.63 -2.03
CA LEU A 315 -2.97 -13.44 -2.13
C LEU A 315 -4.31 -13.79 -2.78
N LEU A 316 -4.29 -14.53 -3.89
CA LEU A 316 -5.50 -14.98 -4.60
C LEU A 316 -6.38 -15.89 -3.74
N ALA A 317 -5.80 -16.80 -2.96
CA ALA A 317 -6.55 -17.66 -2.05
C ALA A 317 -7.43 -16.85 -1.08
N ILE A 318 -6.87 -15.79 -0.46
CA ILE A 318 -7.65 -14.89 0.40
C ILE A 318 -8.60 -14.02 -0.43
N ALA A 319 -8.13 -13.42 -1.53
CA ALA A 319 -8.92 -12.50 -2.34
C ALA A 319 -10.19 -13.14 -2.92
N LEU A 320 -10.11 -14.38 -3.41
CA LEU A 320 -11.23 -15.13 -3.97
C LEU A 320 -12.26 -15.49 -2.89
N VAL A 321 -11.82 -16.06 -1.77
CA VAL A 321 -12.73 -16.50 -0.70
C VAL A 321 -13.35 -15.31 0.05
N THR A 322 -12.60 -14.24 0.28
CA THR A 322 -13.14 -12.98 0.83
C THR A 322 -13.93 -12.18 -0.19
N LYS A 323 -13.89 -12.52 -1.49
CA LYS A 323 -14.43 -11.72 -2.59
C LYS A 323 -13.94 -10.26 -2.57
N LEU A 324 -12.70 -10.05 -2.14
CA LEU A 324 -12.10 -8.74 -1.83
C LEU A 324 -12.95 -7.86 -0.88
N ASN A 325 -13.84 -8.46 -0.08
CA ASN A 325 -14.73 -7.73 0.83
C ASN A 325 -13.97 -7.24 2.07
N VAL A 326 -13.34 -6.08 1.92
CA VAL A 326 -12.65 -5.35 3.01
C VAL A 326 -13.61 -4.61 3.95
N GLY A 327 -14.93 -4.76 3.76
CA GLY A 327 -16.00 -4.12 4.54
C GLY A 327 -15.81 -4.10 6.06
N PRO A 328 -15.37 -5.19 6.72
CA PRO A 328 -15.12 -5.22 8.17
C PRO A 328 -14.03 -4.26 8.65
N VAL A 329 -13.06 -3.93 7.78
CA VAL A 329 -11.98 -2.98 8.08
C VAL A 329 -12.41 -1.57 7.70
N LEU A 330 -13.14 -1.44 6.59
CA LEU A 330 -13.79 -0.20 6.14
C LEU A 330 -14.85 0.33 7.14
N LYS A 331 -15.26 -0.49 8.12
CA LYS A 331 -16.04 -0.16 9.33
C LYS A 331 -15.67 1.16 10.02
N HIS A 332 -14.38 1.53 10.00
CA HIS A 332 -13.85 2.77 10.59
C HIS A 332 -13.31 3.77 9.56
N LEU A 333 -13.31 3.43 8.26
CA LEU A 333 -12.85 4.32 7.20
C LEU A 333 -13.97 5.26 6.77
N ARG A 334 -13.85 6.54 7.13
CA ARG A 334 -14.59 7.60 6.43
C ARG A 334 -14.12 7.61 4.97
N VAL A 335 -15.04 7.79 4.04
CA VAL A 335 -14.76 7.87 2.59
C VAL A 335 -13.66 8.91 2.29
N THR A 336 -13.67 10.02 3.02
CA THR A 336 -12.68 11.10 2.99
C THR A 336 -11.27 10.64 3.34
N ASP A 337 -11.15 9.72 4.29
CA ASP A 337 -9.86 9.21 4.76
C ASP A 337 -9.32 8.14 3.79
N THR A 338 -10.21 7.38 3.13
CA THR A 338 -9.86 6.54 1.98
C THR A 338 -9.31 7.37 0.83
N TYR A 339 -9.98 8.49 0.47
CA TYR A 339 -9.47 9.41 -0.56
C TYR A 339 -8.13 10.03 -0.16
N TYR A 340 -7.96 10.45 1.11
CA TYR A 340 -6.67 10.94 1.62
C TYR A 340 -5.55 9.92 1.39
N ILE A 341 -5.72 8.66 1.82
CA ILE A 341 -4.71 7.60 1.58
C ILE A 341 -4.48 7.38 0.09
N ALA A 342 -5.53 7.28 -0.71
CA ALA A 342 -5.41 7.04 -2.15
C ALA A 342 -4.60 8.15 -2.84
N LEU A 343 -4.88 9.42 -2.52
CA LEU A 343 -4.16 10.58 -3.06
C LEU A 343 -2.68 10.60 -2.61
N LEU A 344 -2.38 10.27 -1.34
CA LEU A 344 -1.00 10.14 -0.88
C LEU A 344 -0.26 9.00 -1.62
N CYS A 345 -0.89 7.84 -1.80
CA CYS A 345 -0.32 6.70 -2.54
C CYS A 345 -0.05 7.04 -4.02
N VAL A 346 -1.00 7.69 -4.69
CA VAL A 346 -0.81 8.20 -6.07
C VAL A 346 0.32 9.22 -6.13
N SER A 347 0.40 10.12 -5.15
CA SER A 347 1.50 11.09 -5.05
C SER A 347 2.85 10.41 -4.88
N LEU A 348 2.94 9.35 -4.06
CA LEU A 348 4.18 8.59 -3.88
C LEU A 348 4.60 7.86 -5.16
N LEU A 349 3.64 7.29 -5.91
CA LEU A 349 3.91 6.72 -7.23
C LEU A 349 4.45 7.78 -8.20
N PHE A 350 3.83 8.96 -8.25
CA PHE A 350 4.34 10.08 -9.05
C PHE A 350 5.75 10.52 -8.62
N LEU A 351 6.07 10.57 -7.32
CA LEU A 351 7.43 10.88 -6.85
C LEU A 351 8.45 9.79 -7.24
N CYS A 352 8.08 8.51 -7.16
CA CYS A 352 8.94 7.41 -7.57
C CYS A 352 9.25 7.48 -9.07
N VAL A 353 8.25 7.74 -9.92
CA VAL A 353 8.46 7.94 -11.37
C VAL A 353 9.23 9.23 -11.64
N ALA A 354 8.91 10.33 -10.96
CA ALA A 354 9.58 11.62 -11.09
C ALA A 354 11.09 11.53 -10.83
N ASN A 355 11.47 10.77 -9.79
CA ASN A 355 12.85 10.56 -9.37
C ASN A 355 13.65 9.68 -10.36
N ALA A 356 12.98 8.84 -11.15
CA ALA A 356 13.59 7.94 -12.13
C ALA A 356 13.63 8.53 -13.56
N THR A 357 12.85 9.58 -13.84
CA THR A 357 12.67 10.13 -15.20
C THR A 357 13.49 11.41 -15.45
N THR A 358 13.45 11.88 -16.70
CA THR A 358 14.16 13.11 -17.10
C THR A 358 13.49 14.35 -16.53
N VAL A 359 14.29 15.25 -15.96
CA VAL A 359 13.85 16.55 -15.41
C VAL A 359 13.85 17.59 -16.53
N TRP A 360 14.90 17.60 -17.36
CA TRP A 360 15.07 18.50 -18.50
C TRP A 360 15.57 17.73 -19.73
N LYS A 361 15.25 18.23 -20.93
CA LYS A 361 15.72 17.65 -22.20
C LYS A 361 15.88 18.72 -23.28
N ARG A 362 16.93 18.62 -24.08
CA ARG A 362 17.13 19.43 -25.29
C ARG A 362 17.54 18.52 -26.43
N ARG A 363 16.93 18.72 -27.60
CA ARG A 363 17.41 18.15 -28.87
C ARG A 363 18.39 19.14 -29.49
N PHE A 364 19.50 18.63 -29.99
CA PHE A 364 20.52 19.42 -30.70
C PHE A 364 20.58 19.03 -32.18
N ASN A 365 20.28 17.76 -32.51
CA ASN A 365 20.28 17.23 -33.88
C ASN A 365 21.59 17.49 -34.66
N SER A 366 22.70 17.63 -33.95
CA SER A 366 24.03 17.91 -34.52
C SER A 366 24.68 16.61 -35.04
N PRO A 367 25.84 16.65 -35.73
CA PRO A 367 26.54 15.43 -36.11
C PRO A 367 26.95 14.57 -34.91
N ASP A 368 27.42 15.19 -33.81
CA ASP A 368 27.87 14.46 -32.62
C ASP A 368 26.70 14.08 -31.69
N VAL A 369 25.95 15.08 -31.23
CA VAL A 369 24.94 14.94 -30.17
C VAL A 369 23.53 15.14 -30.72
N GLU A 370 22.72 14.10 -30.63
CA GLU A 370 21.31 14.16 -31.03
C GLU A 370 20.47 14.80 -29.92
N VAL A 371 20.57 14.26 -28.70
CA VAL A 371 19.72 14.65 -27.55
C VAL A 371 20.53 14.66 -26.25
N VAL A 372 20.36 15.70 -25.45
CA VAL A 372 20.81 15.74 -24.05
C VAL A 372 19.60 15.64 -23.12
N ARG A 373 19.70 14.72 -22.16
CA ARG A 373 18.68 14.45 -21.14
C ARG A 373 19.31 14.62 -19.76
N VAL A 374 18.72 15.44 -18.91
CA VAL A 374 19.20 15.67 -17.55
C VAL A 374 18.21 15.05 -16.57
N THR A 375 18.66 14.08 -15.79
CA THR A 375 17.93 13.50 -14.65
C THR A 375 18.44 14.11 -13.35
N TYR A 376 17.78 13.83 -12.23
CA TYR A 376 18.31 14.17 -10.90
C TYR A 376 19.68 13.53 -10.60
N TRP A 377 20.04 12.43 -11.26
CA TRP A 377 21.19 11.60 -10.89
C TRP A 377 22.39 11.76 -11.83
N HIS A 378 22.11 11.90 -13.12
CA HIS A 378 23.07 11.91 -14.21
C HIS A 378 22.53 12.68 -15.42
N THR A 379 23.43 13.07 -16.31
CA THR A 379 23.11 13.58 -17.64
C THR A 379 23.43 12.51 -18.68
N GLU A 380 22.44 12.15 -19.49
CA GLU A 380 22.55 11.21 -20.61
C GLU A 380 22.73 12.02 -21.90
N LEU A 381 23.83 11.81 -22.61
CA LEU A 381 24.03 12.25 -23.99
C LEU A 381 23.71 11.09 -24.91
N ILE A 382 22.78 11.30 -25.83
CA ILE A 382 22.49 10.37 -26.92
C ILE A 382 23.20 10.91 -28.15
N MET A 383 24.22 10.17 -28.59
CA MET A 383 24.97 10.47 -29.81
C MET A 383 24.21 9.95 -31.03
N ARG A 384 24.39 10.57 -32.19
CA ARG A 384 23.67 10.21 -33.43
C ARG A 384 23.96 8.78 -33.94
N ASN A 385 25.07 8.18 -33.49
CA ASN A 385 25.40 6.76 -33.74
C ASN A 385 24.68 5.77 -32.80
N GLY A 386 23.75 6.24 -31.94
CA GLY A 386 23.02 5.42 -30.98
C GLY A 386 23.79 5.06 -29.69
N THR A 387 24.96 5.68 -29.45
CA THR A 387 25.70 5.50 -28.19
C THR A 387 25.22 6.47 -27.12
N ASN A 388 25.05 5.98 -25.89
CA ASN A 388 24.62 6.79 -24.75
C ASN A 388 25.80 6.97 -23.77
N LEU A 389 26.18 8.22 -23.49
CA LEU A 389 27.18 8.56 -22.48
C LEU A 389 26.48 9.09 -21.21
N TYR A 390 26.92 8.61 -20.04
CA TYR A 390 26.31 8.94 -18.75
C TYR A 390 27.28 9.73 -17.86
N TYR A 391 26.98 11.01 -17.63
CA TYR A 391 27.76 11.86 -16.75
C TYR A 391 27.10 12.05 -15.40
N GLY A 392 27.71 11.52 -14.34
CA GLY A 392 27.33 11.83 -12.96
C GLY A 392 27.68 13.27 -12.57
N ARG A 393 26.94 13.85 -11.61
CA ARG A 393 27.07 15.24 -11.11
C ARG A 393 28.50 15.75 -10.88
N HIS A 394 29.45 14.89 -10.53
CA HIS A 394 30.84 15.29 -10.27
C HIS A 394 31.61 15.76 -11.53
N HIS A 395 31.22 15.32 -12.72
CA HIS A 395 31.85 15.72 -13.99
C HIS A 395 31.69 17.21 -14.31
N TYR A 396 30.65 17.86 -13.78
CA TYR A 396 30.42 19.29 -14.01
C TYR A 396 31.50 20.19 -13.41
N ARG A 397 32.23 19.73 -12.38
CA ARG A 397 33.21 20.51 -11.60
C ARG A 397 32.77 21.93 -11.19
N CYS A 398 31.47 22.21 -11.21
CA CYS A 398 30.85 23.47 -10.79
C CYS A 398 30.27 23.30 -9.38
N SER A 399 30.85 23.98 -8.40
CA SER A 399 30.49 23.82 -6.98
C SER A 399 29.04 24.27 -6.69
N ALA A 400 28.62 25.39 -7.28
CA ALA A 400 27.27 25.94 -7.12
C ALA A 400 26.18 25.04 -7.72
N TYR A 401 26.37 24.54 -8.95
CA TYR A 401 25.48 23.54 -9.56
C TYR A 401 25.38 22.29 -8.68
N SER A 402 26.53 21.73 -8.29
CA SER A 402 26.60 20.51 -7.47
C SER A 402 25.88 20.68 -6.13
N ARG A 403 26.04 21.84 -5.45
CA ARG A 403 25.32 22.17 -4.21
C ARG A 403 23.81 22.29 -4.42
N ARG A 404 23.35 23.07 -5.41
CA ARG A 404 21.91 23.27 -5.69
C ARG A 404 21.21 21.97 -6.07
N VAL A 405 21.79 21.20 -6.97
CA VAL A 405 21.25 19.89 -7.39
C VAL A 405 21.30 18.88 -6.25
N LYS A 406 22.38 18.85 -5.44
CA LYS A 406 22.42 18.01 -4.22
C LYS A 406 21.32 18.36 -3.22
N ALA A 407 21.03 19.65 -3.02
CA ALA A 407 19.94 20.10 -2.16
C ALA A 407 18.57 19.65 -2.69
N SER A 408 18.28 19.90 -3.98
CA SER A 408 17.04 19.44 -4.63
C SER A 408 16.83 17.92 -4.50
N ILE A 409 17.85 17.11 -4.80
CA ILE A 409 17.81 15.64 -4.60
C ILE A 409 17.55 15.28 -3.13
N ALA A 410 18.25 15.93 -2.18
CA ALA A 410 18.06 15.63 -0.77
C ALA A 410 16.63 15.93 -0.31
N PHE A 411 16.07 17.08 -0.70
CA PHE A 411 14.69 17.42 -0.40
C PHE A 411 13.68 16.47 -1.09
N LEU A 412 13.94 16.02 -2.33
CA LEU A 412 13.10 15.02 -3.01
C LEU A 412 13.10 13.66 -2.28
N ILE A 413 14.26 13.21 -1.81
CA ILE A 413 14.38 11.95 -1.04
C ILE A 413 13.66 12.10 0.30
N ILE A 414 13.92 13.19 1.04
CA ILE A 414 13.28 13.43 2.34
C ILE A 414 11.76 13.52 2.15
N SER A 415 11.25 14.26 1.15
CA SER A 415 9.81 14.34 0.88
C SER A 415 9.20 12.98 0.54
N SER A 416 9.91 12.12 -0.19
CA SER A 416 9.44 10.76 -0.50
C SER A 416 9.38 9.88 0.76
N VAL A 417 10.37 10.00 1.66
CA VAL A 417 10.39 9.28 2.94
C VAL A 417 9.30 9.81 3.89
N THR A 418 9.12 11.13 4.01
CA THR A 418 8.06 11.70 4.84
C THR A 418 6.67 11.39 4.29
N LEU A 419 6.49 11.33 2.97
CA LEU A 419 5.24 10.89 2.35
C LEU A 419 4.95 9.41 2.63
N PHE A 420 5.96 8.55 2.55
CA PHE A 420 5.84 7.15 2.93
C PHE A 420 5.47 6.98 4.41
N LEU A 421 6.08 7.76 5.31
CA LEU A 421 5.68 7.80 6.73
C LEU A 421 4.26 8.34 6.92
N ALA A 422 3.85 9.36 6.15
CA ALA A 422 2.49 9.89 6.19
C ALA A 422 1.46 8.82 5.78
N ILE A 423 1.73 8.02 4.74
CA ILE A 423 0.90 6.87 4.34
C ILE A 423 0.89 5.79 5.43
N MET A 424 2.06 5.40 5.93
CA MET A 424 2.20 4.39 6.98
C MET A 424 1.53 4.79 8.30
N LEU A 425 1.35 6.09 8.57
CA LEU A 425 0.61 6.61 9.72
C LEU A 425 -0.87 6.90 9.42
N ALA A 426 -1.23 7.15 8.17
CA ALA A 426 -2.63 7.25 7.74
C ALA A 426 -3.36 5.91 7.86
N ILE A 427 -2.64 4.80 7.63
CA ILE A 427 -3.16 3.44 7.75
C ILE A 427 -3.64 3.08 9.18
N PRO A 428 -2.89 3.33 10.28
CA PRO A 428 -3.37 3.17 11.65
C PRO A 428 -4.18 4.37 12.19
N ALA A 429 -4.32 5.47 11.43
CA ALA A 429 -5.12 6.64 11.82
C ALA A 429 -6.61 6.33 12.05
N PHE A 430 -7.10 5.18 11.57
CA PHE A 430 -8.45 4.66 11.86
C PHE A 430 -8.62 4.18 13.30
N ILE A 431 -7.53 3.88 13.99
CA ILE A 431 -7.53 3.34 15.35
C ILE A 431 -7.23 4.44 16.38
N THR A 432 -6.31 5.38 16.07
CA THR A 432 -5.93 6.44 17.01
C THR A 432 -5.88 7.83 16.37
N ARG A 433 -6.42 8.83 17.08
CA ARG A 433 -6.39 10.25 16.68
C ARG A 433 -4.95 10.78 16.54
N GLY A 434 -4.03 10.28 17.37
CA GLY A 434 -2.60 10.62 17.31
C GLY A 434 -1.94 10.26 15.97
N CYS A 435 -2.20 9.06 15.43
CA CYS A 435 -1.69 8.66 14.11
C CYS A 435 -2.21 9.55 12.96
N ARG A 436 -3.47 10.03 13.04
CA ARG A 436 -4.02 10.99 12.04
C ARG A 436 -3.27 12.31 12.07
N ILE A 437 -3.05 12.88 13.25
CA ILE A 437 -2.33 14.15 13.43
C ILE A 437 -0.88 13.99 12.97
N ALA A 438 -0.21 12.92 13.35
CA ALA A 438 1.16 12.63 12.91
C ALA A 438 1.25 12.48 11.38
N SER A 439 0.35 11.71 10.76
CA SER A 439 0.26 11.58 9.29
C SER A 439 0.11 12.95 8.61
N LEU A 440 -0.77 13.81 9.13
CA LEU A 440 -1.01 15.14 8.59
C LEU A 440 0.25 16.04 8.72
N VAL A 441 0.95 16.00 9.86
CA VAL A 441 2.22 16.71 10.04
C VAL A 441 3.27 16.25 9.02
N PHE A 442 3.40 14.93 8.80
CA PHE A 442 4.31 14.40 7.77
C PHE A 442 3.88 14.80 6.34
N SER A 443 2.59 14.93 6.05
CA SER A 443 2.10 15.48 4.77
C SER A 443 2.45 16.96 4.58
N ILE A 444 2.33 17.79 5.63
CA ILE A 444 2.76 19.20 5.58
C ILE A 444 4.29 19.30 5.36
N VAL A 445 5.09 18.53 6.11
CA VAL A 445 6.55 18.50 5.95
C VAL A 445 6.94 18.02 4.53
N THR A 446 6.22 17.05 3.99
CA THR A 446 6.36 16.60 2.59
C THR A 446 6.12 17.75 1.62
N LEU A 447 5.04 18.54 1.80
CA LEU A 447 4.72 19.67 0.93
C LEU A 447 5.83 20.72 0.91
N VAL A 448 6.39 21.06 2.07
CA VAL A 448 7.47 22.05 2.19
C VAL A 448 8.74 21.56 1.47
N PHE A 449 9.19 20.34 1.75
CA PHE A 449 10.40 19.80 1.10
C PHE A 449 10.22 19.58 -0.39
N LEU A 450 9.06 19.08 -0.82
CA LEU A 450 8.79 18.87 -2.24
C LEU A 450 8.71 20.20 -3.01
N PHE A 451 8.12 21.25 -2.42
CA PHE A 451 8.15 22.61 -2.96
C PHE A 451 9.57 23.11 -3.17
N VAL A 452 10.40 23.08 -2.11
CA VAL A 452 11.81 23.51 -2.18
C VAL A 452 12.59 22.69 -3.24
N SER A 453 12.30 21.39 -3.33
CA SER A 453 12.93 20.49 -4.31
C SER A 453 12.67 20.91 -5.76
N TRP A 454 11.40 21.04 -6.17
CA TRP A 454 11.07 21.34 -7.57
C TRP A 454 11.36 22.81 -7.92
N VAL A 455 11.17 23.74 -6.98
CA VAL A 455 11.56 25.15 -7.17
C VAL A 455 13.06 25.28 -7.38
N THR A 456 13.89 24.54 -6.63
CA THR A 456 15.35 24.52 -6.84
C THR A 456 15.71 23.99 -8.23
N ALA A 457 15.02 22.95 -8.72
CA ALA A 457 15.22 22.43 -10.08
C ALA A 457 14.83 23.47 -11.15
N VAL A 458 13.70 24.18 -10.98
CA VAL A 458 13.31 25.28 -11.87
C VAL A 458 14.37 26.40 -11.88
N ILE A 459 14.87 26.80 -10.71
CA ILE A 459 15.92 27.84 -10.58
C ILE A 459 17.22 27.41 -11.27
N VAL A 460 17.65 26.14 -11.13
CA VAL A 460 18.87 25.63 -11.78
C VAL A 460 18.76 25.63 -13.30
N ARG A 461 17.56 25.41 -13.86
CA ARG A 461 17.33 25.50 -15.31
C ARG A 461 17.46 26.94 -15.84
N TYR A 462 16.89 27.91 -15.14
CA TYR A 462 16.82 29.30 -15.62
C TYR A 462 18.01 30.20 -15.21
N ARG A 463 18.76 29.86 -14.16
CA ARG A 463 19.95 30.63 -13.74
C ARG A 463 21.25 29.92 -14.09
N ASN A 464 22.20 30.69 -14.63
CA ASN A 464 23.59 30.26 -14.72
C ASN A 464 24.09 29.80 -13.34
N SER A 465 24.71 28.62 -13.29
CA SER A 465 25.25 28.06 -12.04
C SER A 465 26.74 28.31 -11.88
N CYS A 466 27.48 28.30 -12.98
CA CYS A 466 28.87 28.76 -13.08
C CYS A 466 29.07 29.49 -14.42
N THR A 467 30.12 30.29 -14.55
CA THR A 467 30.36 31.22 -15.68
C THR A 467 31.79 31.18 -16.24
N GLY A 468 32.65 30.25 -15.82
CA GLY A 468 34.01 30.14 -16.36
C GLY A 468 34.03 29.73 -17.83
N ALA A 469 35.10 30.05 -18.55
CA ALA A 469 35.25 29.71 -19.97
C ALA A 469 35.18 28.19 -20.23
N VAL A 470 34.65 27.82 -21.40
CA VAL A 470 34.45 26.41 -21.84
C VAL A 470 34.98 26.18 -23.27
N GLU A 471 35.57 27.20 -23.87
CA GLU A 471 36.19 27.18 -25.20
C GLU A 471 37.28 26.12 -25.30
N GLY A 472 37.38 25.48 -26.46
CA GLY A 472 38.35 24.40 -26.72
C GLY A 472 37.96 23.05 -26.11
N THR A 473 36.82 22.92 -25.43
CA THR A 473 36.34 21.61 -24.95
C THR A 473 35.47 20.91 -25.99
N LYS A 474 35.53 19.56 -26.01
CA LYS A 474 34.77 18.69 -26.93
C LYS A 474 33.26 18.97 -26.95
N TYR A 475 32.70 19.57 -25.90
CA TYR A 475 31.27 19.82 -25.78
C TYR A 475 30.91 21.31 -25.55
N GLN A 476 31.76 22.24 -25.98
CA GLN A 476 31.54 23.68 -25.82
C GLN A 476 30.18 24.14 -26.39
N ASP A 477 29.75 23.57 -27.52
CA ASP A 477 28.53 23.94 -28.24
C ASP A 477 27.25 23.27 -27.67
N TYR A 478 27.39 22.42 -26.65
CA TYR A 478 26.30 21.67 -26.02
C TYR A 478 26.09 22.14 -24.56
N PRO A 479 25.48 23.32 -24.33
CA PRO A 479 25.22 23.80 -22.98
C PRO A 479 24.40 22.79 -22.18
N GLY A 480 24.74 22.63 -20.90
CA GLY A 480 24.17 21.61 -20.02
C GLY A 480 24.92 20.28 -20.02
N VAL A 481 25.85 20.05 -20.96
CA VAL A 481 26.82 18.94 -20.91
C VAL A 481 27.99 19.34 -20.00
N PRO A 482 28.49 18.45 -19.11
CA PRO A 482 29.65 18.76 -18.28
C PRO A 482 30.95 18.82 -19.10
N SER A 483 31.62 19.96 -19.08
CA SER A 483 32.86 20.21 -19.81
C SER A 483 34.13 19.67 -19.15
N GLY A 484 34.08 19.32 -17.86
CA GLY A 484 35.24 18.90 -17.08
C GLY A 484 36.18 20.04 -16.64
N ILE A 485 35.90 21.29 -17.01
CA ILE A 485 36.64 22.47 -16.51
C ILE A 485 36.12 22.89 -15.13
N LEU A 486 37.03 23.24 -14.22
CA LEU A 486 36.67 23.72 -12.87
C LEU A 486 35.88 25.04 -12.96
N ASN A 487 34.65 25.04 -12.44
CA ASN A 487 33.70 26.16 -12.55
C ASN A 487 33.39 26.64 -13.99
N GLY A 488 33.51 25.76 -15.00
CA GLY A 488 33.08 26.07 -16.38
C GLY A 488 31.59 26.41 -16.48
N LEU A 489 31.22 27.20 -17.50
CA LEU A 489 29.86 27.65 -17.80
C LEU A 489 28.86 26.48 -17.69
N THR A 490 27.91 26.61 -16.77
CA THR A 490 26.88 25.59 -16.51
C THR A 490 25.52 26.27 -16.51
N ASN A 491 24.79 26.13 -17.62
CA ASN A 491 23.45 26.64 -17.83
C ASN A 491 22.61 25.67 -18.70
N PHE A 492 21.29 25.86 -18.73
CA PHE A 492 20.37 24.99 -19.47
C PHE A 492 19.42 25.77 -20.42
N PRO A 493 19.94 26.69 -21.28
CA PRO A 493 19.12 27.43 -22.24
C PRO A 493 18.45 26.48 -23.23
N GLY A 494 17.18 26.75 -23.57
CA GLY A 494 16.42 25.96 -24.54
C GLY A 494 16.07 24.52 -24.11
N TYR A 495 16.38 24.10 -22.89
CA TYR A 495 15.92 22.81 -22.38
C TYR A 495 14.42 22.86 -22.06
N GLY A 496 13.65 21.91 -22.59
CA GLY A 496 12.26 21.70 -22.21
C GLY A 496 12.14 21.05 -20.82
N VAL A 497 11.07 21.37 -20.10
CA VAL A 497 10.67 20.62 -18.90
C VAL A 497 10.18 19.25 -19.32
N GLN A 498 10.49 18.21 -18.54
CA GLN A 498 10.09 16.83 -18.82
C GLN A 498 9.32 16.22 -17.63
N GLU A 499 8.87 14.98 -17.81
CA GLU A 499 7.97 14.24 -16.92
C GLU A 499 8.49 14.21 -15.47
N GLY A 500 9.81 14.14 -15.27
CA GLY A 500 10.44 14.10 -13.96
C GLY A 500 10.22 15.34 -13.10
N LEU A 501 10.07 16.52 -13.73
CA LEU A 501 9.72 17.74 -13.00
C LEU A 501 8.19 17.91 -12.90
N ILE A 502 7.46 17.58 -13.96
CA ILE A 502 5.99 17.71 -14.02
C ILE A 502 5.34 16.81 -12.98
N LEU A 503 5.72 15.54 -12.89
CA LEU A 503 5.19 14.58 -11.92
C LEU A 503 5.52 14.97 -10.47
N SER A 504 6.67 15.61 -10.24
CA SER A 504 7.03 16.16 -8.92
C SER A 504 6.09 17.31 -8.51
N ILE A 505 5.73 18.19 -9.45
CA ILE A 505 4.75 19.28 -9.24
C ILE A 505 3.34 18.72 -9.07
N VAL A 506 2.91 17.76 -9.89
CA VAL A 506 1.59 17.11 -9.79
C VAL A 506 1.44 16.36 -8.47
N ALA A 507 2.49 15.66 -8.02
CA ALA A 507 2.52 15.05 -6.69
C ALA A 507 2.35 16.09 -5.58
N TRP A 508 3.03 17.25 -5.67
CA TRP A 508 2.87 18.34 -4.72
C TRP A 508 1.43 18.87 -4.64
N VAL A 509 0.79 19.14 -5.79
CA VAL A 509 -0.62 19.55 -5.84
C VAL A 509 -1.55 18.47 -5.28
N THR A 510 -1.24 17.19 -5.52
CA THR A 510 -2.05 16.05 -5.08
C THR A 510 -1.95 15.84 -3.56
N VAL A 511 -0.76 15.94 -2.95
CA VAL A 511 -0.59 15.95 -1.49
C VAL A 511 -1.26 17.18 -0.87
N LEU A 512 -1.25 18.35 -1.54
CA LEU A 512 -1.90 19.56 -1.05
C LEU A 512 -3.42 19.36 -1.00
N GLY A 513 -4.02 18.88 -2.10
CA GLY A 513 -5.44 18.53 -2.16
C GLY A 513 -5.83 17.49 -1.10
N ALA A 514 -5.02 16.42 -0.93
CA ALA A 514 -5.24 15.43 0.11
C ALA A 514 -5.21 16.05 1.52
N THR A 515 -4.24 16.92 1.79
CA THR A 515 -4.07 17.57 3.10
C THR A 515 -5.23 18.52 3.39
N VAL A 516 -5.67 19.32 2.41
CA VAL A 516 -6.84 20.20 2.53
C VAL A 516 -8.13 19.39 2.75
N LEU A 517 -8.36 18.33 1.98
CA LEU A 517 -9.53 17.44 2.17
C LEU A 517 -9.55 16.82 3.59
N ASN A 518 -8.39 16.50 4.15
CA ASN A 518 -8.27 15.96 5.51
C ASN A 518 -8.57 17.02 6.60
N PHE A 519 -8.32 18.31 6.33
CA PHE A 519 -8.68 19.42 7.20
C PHE A 519 -10.16 19.83 7.10
N SER A 520 -10.72 19.90 5.89
CA SER A 520 -12.07 20.41 5.63
C SER A 520 -13.19 19.50 6.16
N VAL A 521 -12.88 18.29 6.60
CA VAL A 521 -13.84 17.31 7.10
C VAL A 521 -13.81 17.34 8.63
N PRO A 522 -14.78 18.01 9.29
CA PRO A 522 -14.78 18.10 10.74
C PRO A 522 -14.84 16.71 11.39
N TRP A 523 -14.06 16.53 12.44
CA TRP A 523 -14.01 15.27 13.15
C TRP A 523 -15.29 15.14 13.98
N SER A 524 -16.17 14.19 13.63
CA SER A 524 -17.33 13.89 14.49
C SER A 524 -16.84 13.52 15.88
N GLU A 525 -17.23 14.28 16.90
CA GLU A 525 -16.97 13.98 18.31
C GLU A 525 -17.87 12.83 18.77
N SER A 526 -17.66 11.64 18.20
CA SER A 526 -18.15 10.40 18.77
C SER A 526 -17.40 10.19 20.08
N LYS A 527 -18.04 10.57 21.20
CA LYS A 527 -17.61 10.19 22.54
C LYS A 527 -17.51 8.65 22.56
N VAL A 528 -16.31 8.16 22.86
CA VAL A 528 -16.00 6.73 23.07
C VAL A 528 -16.10 6.45 24.56
#